data_AF-A0A497KCS3-F1
#
_entry.id   AF-A0A497KCS3-F1
#
_cell.length_a   1.000
_cell.length_b   1.000
_cell.length_c   1.000
_cell.angle_alpha   90.00
_cell.angle_beta   90.00
_cell.angle_gamma   90.00
#
_symmetry.space_group_name_H-M   'P 1'
#
loop_
_entity.id
_entity.type
_entity.pdbx_description
1 polymer ?
#
loop_
_entity_poly.entity_id
_entity_poly.type
_entity_poly.pdbx_seq_one_letter_code
_entity_poly.pdbx_strand_id
1 'polypeptide(L)'
;MKGKIIVLLVGMALLVGILSGCTEQEPEPTANTKPEASFTFVVDGATKTVTFTDASLDADGDTLTYLWDFGDGVVATEANDQSPVHVYAENNTYEVTLTVNDGTEDGTVTKTVSVNPVIVANEAPTANFTYAADNLTVTFTDTSTDDSAIAEWLWTFDSDGTAENTTQSPVYTYAAAGTYNVTLTVTDDDADEPLTDTKTVEITVTAAEATE
;
A
#
# COMPACT_ATOMS: atom_id res chain seq x y z
N MET A 1 -2.19 -33.48 -73.23
CA MET A 1 -2.15 -34.54 -74.26
C MET A 1 -0.74 -35.09 -74.35
N LYS A 2 -0.64 -36.41 -74.54
CA LYS A 2 0.57 -37.24 -74.55
C LYS A 2 1.51 -36.90 -75.71
N GLY A 3 2.83 -37.06 -75.51
CA GLY A 3 3.82 -37.18 -76.60
C GLY A 3 5.23 -36.80 -76.15
N LYS A 4 6.04 -37.75 -75.66
CA LYS A 4 7.01 -38.58 -76.43
C LYS A 4 8.44 -38.04 -76.32
N ILE A 5 9.25 -38.83 -75.62
CA ILE A 5 10.69 -38.76 -75.43
C ILE A 5 11.40 -38.84 -76.80
N ILE A 6 12.32 -37.91 -77.07
CA ILE A 6 13.35 -38.05 -78.10
C ILE A 6 14.68 -38.09 -77.36
N VAL A 7 15.29 -39.28 -77.32
CA VAL A 7 16.65 -39.49 -76.84
C VAL A 7 17.56 -39.40 -78.06
N LEU A 8 18.37 -38.34 -78.16
CA LEU A 8 19.55 -38.30 -79.01
C LEU A 8 20.75 -38.68 -78.13
N LEU A 9 21.29 -39.89 -78.32
CA LEU A 9 22.57 -40.31 -77.77
C LEU A 9 23.68 -39.89 -78.74
N VAL A 10 24.54 -38.97 -78.32
CA VAL A 10 25.89 -38.78 -78.88
C VAL A 10 26.87 -38.55 -77.72
N GLY A 11 27.78 -39.51 -77.53
CA GLY A 11 29.18 -39.27 -77.15
C GLY A 11 29.52 -38.68 -75.77
N MET A 12 29.51 -39.53 -74.75
CA MET A 12 30.66 -39.84 -73.88
C MET A 12 31.60 -38.69 -73.42
N ALA A 13 31.38 -38.22 -72.19
CA ALA A 13 32.44 -38.03 -71.19
C ALA A 13 31.82 -38.24 -69.80
N LEU A 14 32.03 -39.46 -69.28
CA LEU A 14 31.66 -39.88 -67.95
C LEU A 14 32.61 -39.21 -66.96
N LEU A 15 32.16 -38.14 -66.29
CA LEU A 15 32.74 -37.73 -65.01
C LEU A 15 31.76 -38.16 -63.93
N VAL A 16 31.98 -39.36 -63.39
CA VAL A 16 31.31 -39.83 -62.17
C VAL A 16 31.87 -39.03 -61.00
N GLY A 17 31.29 -37.86 -60.76
CA GLY A 17 31.37 -37.21 -59.46
C GLY A 17 30.43 -37.96 -58.52
N ILE A 18 31.00 -38.81 -57.67
CA ILE A 18 30.38 -39.41 -56.49
C ILE A 18 29.46 -38.40 -55.78
N LEU A 19 28.15 -38.55 -55.97
CA LEU A 19 27.14 -38.01 -55.06
C LEU A 19 27.07 -38.95 -53.84
N SER A 20 28.18 -39.07 -53.12
CA SER A 20 28.24 -39.81 -51.86
C SER A 20 27.83 -38.86 -50.75
N GLY A 21 26.55 -38.92 -50.39
CA GLY A 21 26.06 -38.62 -49.05
C GLY A 21 26.42 -37.24 -48.49
N CYS A 22 25.76 -36.19 -48.97
CA CYS A 22 25.36 -35.13 -48.04
C CYS A 22 23.96 -35.49 -47.57
N THR A 23 23.86 -36.41 -46.60
CA THR A 23 22.76 -36.32 -45.65
C THR A 23 22.98 -35.00 -44.92
N GLU A 24 22.09 -34.03 -45.11
CA GLU A 24 21.95 -32.96 -44.12
C GLU A 24 21.68 -33.67 -42.79
N GLN A 25 22.70 -33.76 -41.94
CA GLN A 25 22.51 -34.21 -40.57
C GLN A 25 21.63 -33.15 -39.93
N GLU A 26 20.39 -33.52 -39.62
CA GLU A 26 19.53 -32.70 -38.78
C GLU A 26 20.33 -32.33 -37.52
N PRO A 27 20.39 -31.04 -37.13
CA PRO A 27 21.15 -30.67 -35.95
C PRO A 27 20.67 -31.53 -34.78
N GLU A 28 21.61 -32.18 -34.09
CA GLU A 28 21.29 -32.94 -32.88
C GLU A 28 20.52 -32.02 -31.92
N PRO A 29 19.45 -32.50 -31.26
CA PRO A 29 18.70 -31.69 -30.32
C PRO A 29 19.66 -31.17 -29.25
N THR A 30 19.63 -29.86 -28.99
CA THR A 30 20.38 -29.26 -27.90
C THR A 30 19.89 -29.84 -26.57
N ALA A 31 20.80 -30.06 -25.63
CA ALA A 31 20.43 -30.52 -24.30
C ALA A 31 19.66 -29.42 -23.56
N ASN A 32 18.58 -29.80 -22.87
CA ASN A 32 17.77 -28.89 -22.05
C ASN A 32 18.60 -28.20 -20.97
N THR A 33 18.31 -26.93 -20.74
CA THR A 33 18.86 -26.08 -19.70
C THR A 33 17.71 -25.62 -18.81
N LYS A 34 17.59 -26.19 -17.62
CA LYS A 34 16.62 -25.78 -16.58
C LYS A 34 16.43 -24.25 -16.50
N PRO A 35 15.18 -23.76 -16.34
CA PRO A 35 14.89 -22.34 -16.30
C PRO A 35 15.37 -21.65 -15.02
N GLU A 36 15.63 -20.35 -15.12
CA GLU A 36 16.00 -19.47 -14.01
C GLU A 36 14.78 -18.69 -13.52
N ALA A 37 14.25 -19.06 -12.35
CA ALA A 37 13.15 -18.35 -11.71
C ALA A 37 13.62 -17.01 -11.14
N SER A 38 12.88 -15.93 -11.41
CA SER A 38 13.15 -14.61 -10.84
C SER A 38 11.88 -13.77 -10.81
N PHE A 39 11.73 -12.91 -9.80
CA PHE A 39 10.60 -11.98 -9.72
C PHE A 39 10.92 -10.72 -8.93
N THR A 40 10.14 -9.66 -9.12
CA THR A 40 10.08 -8.49 -8.23
C THR A 40 8.68 -8.36 -7.64
N PHE A 41 8.52 -7.51 -6.62
CA PHE A 41 7.22 -7.29 -5.99
C PHE A 41 7.09 -5.86 -5.49
N VAL A 42 5.84 -5.39 -5.37
CA VAL A 42 5.47 -4.12 -4.74
C VAL A 42 4.40 -4.42 -3.69
N VAL A 43 4.57 -3.88 -2.48
CA VAL A 43 3.63 -4.03 -1.36
C VAL A 43 2.83 -2.75 -1.17
N ASP A 44 1.51 -2.87 -1.16
CA ASP A 44 0.59 -1.88 -0.64
C ASP A 44 0.14 -2.30 0.77
N GLY A 45 0.77 -1.71 1.79
CA GLY A 45 0.50 -2.03 3.19
C GLY A 45 -0.90 -1.62 3.66
N ALA A 46 -1.55 -0.65 2.99
CA ALA A 46 -2.88 -0.19 3.39
C ALA A 46 -3.95 -1.23 3.06
N THR A 47 -3.78 -1.92 1.94
CA THR A 47 -4.69 -2.98 1.48
C THR A 47 -4.15 -4.39 1.74
N LYS A 48 -2.93 -4.51 2.27
CA LYS A 48 -2.17 -5.77 2.40
C LYS A 48 -2.00 -6.51 1.07
N THR A 49 -1.99 -5.76 -0.03
CA THR A 49 -1.88 -6.28 -1.39
C THR A 49 -0.44 -6.32 -1.82
N VAL A 50 -0.01 -7.44 -2.40
CA VAL A 50 1.30 -7.58 -3.04
C VAL A 50 1.09 -7.87 -4.51
N THR A 51 1.68 -7.02 -5.35
CA THR A 51 1.72 -7.23 -6.81
C THR A 51 3.07 -7.82 -7.16
N PHE A 52 3.07 -9.02 -7.76
CA PHE A 52 4.27 -9.70 -8.21
C PHE A 52 4.52 -9.42 -9.69
N THR A 53 5.78 -9.44 -10.10
CA THR A 53 6.20 -9.30 -11.50
C THR A 53 7.26 -10.33 -11.80
N ASP A 54 6.96 -11.24 -12.71
CA ASP A 54 7.92 -12.25 -13.18
C ASP A 54 9.06 -11.61 -13.96
N ALA A 55 10.24 -12.18 -13.78
CA ALA A 55 11.47 -11.85 -14.49
C ALA A 55 12.26 -13.13 -14.83
N SER A 56 11.59 -14.29 -14.82
CA SER A 56 12.20 -15.58 -15.09
C SER A 56 12.63 -15.70 -16.55
N LEU A 57 13.68 -16.48 -16.77
CA LEU A 57 14.27 -16.69 -18.10
C LEU A 57 14.50 -18.17 -18.34
N ASP A 58 14.36 -18.55 -19.60
CA ASP A 58 14.77 -19.85 -20.10
C ASP A 58 15.78 -19.69 -21.23
N ALA A 59 16.88 -20.45 -21.17
CA ALA A 59 17.98 -20.29 -22.12
C ALA A 59 17.68 -20.92 -23.48
N ASP A 60 16.83 -21.95 -23.50
CA ASP A 60 16.41 -22.67 -24.70
C ASP A 60 15.21 -21.98 -25.38
N GLY A 61 14.53 -21.08 -24.65
CA GLY A 61 13.40 -20.29 -25.13
C GLY A 61 12.07 -21.02 -25.03
N ASP A 62 12.01 -22.05 -24.18
CA ASP A 62 10.81 -22.83 -23.93
C ASP A 62 9.73 -22.01 -23.21
N THR A 63 8.47 -22.43 -23.39
CA THR A 63 7.35 -21.76 -22.71
C THR A 63 7.31 -22.18 -21.25
N LEU A 64 7.39 -21.19 -20.35
CA LEU A 64 7.33 -21.43 -18.92
C LEU A 64 5.91 -21.55 -18.40
N THR A 65 5.74 -22.42 -17.40
CA THR A 65 4.57 -22.43 -16.52
C THR A 65 4.92 -21.94 -15.13
N TYR A 66 3.96 -21.33 -14.43
CA TYR A 66 4.19 -20.62 -13.17
C TYR A 66 3.36 -21.21 -12.02
N LEU A 67 4.01 -21.43 -10.89
CA LEU A 67 3.38 -21.83 -9.63
C LEU A 67 3.90 -20.96 -8.49
N TRP A 68 2.99 -20.25 -7.82
CA TRP A 68 3.30 -19.37 -6.69
C TRP A 68 2.82 -19.97 -5.38
N ASP A 69 3.72 -20.01 -4.39
CA ASP A 69 3.40 -20.20 -2.97
C ASP A 69 3.63 -18.86 -2.26
N PHE A 70 2.56 -18.29 -1.70
CA PHE A 70 2.62 -16.97 -1.08
C PHE A 70 3.12 -16.99 0.37
N GLY A 71 3.40 -18.17 0.93
CA GLY A 71 3.95 -18.34 2.28
C GLY A 71 2.94 -18.17 3.41
N ASP A 72 1.65 -17.98 3.10
CA ASP A 72 0.53 -17.88 4.05
C ASP A 72 -0.36 -19.14 4.06
N GLY A 73 0.10 -20.22 3.41
CA GLY A 73 -0.66 -21.45 3.20
C GLY A 73 -1.58 -21.40 1.98
N VAL A 74 -1.59 -20.29 1.23
CA VAL A 74 -2.25 -20.20 -0.07
C VAL A 74 -1.22 -20.42 -1.18
N VAL A 75 -1.56 -21.33 -2.08
CA VAL A 75 -0.87 -21.55 -3.35
C VAL A 75 -1.79 -21.02 -4.45
N ALA A 76 -1.22 -20.38 -5.47
CA ALA A 76 -2.00 -19.89 -6.61
C ALA A 76 -2.84 -21.03 -7.20
N THR A 77 -4.17 -20.83 -7.24
CA THR A 77 -5.11 -21.85 -7.70
C THR A 77 -5.19 -21.97 -9.21
N GLU A 78 -4.81 -20.91 -9.92
CA GLU A 78 -4.60 -20.92 -11.37
C GLU A 78 -3.12 -21.20 -11.63
N ALA A 79 -2.79 -22.44 -12.02
CA ALA A 79 -1.49 -22.71 -12.60
C ALA A 79 -1.31 -21.79 -13.82
N ASN A 80 -0.16 -21.13 -13.92
CA ASN A 80 0.23 -20.24 -15.03
C ASN A 80 -0.15 -18.75 -14.94
N ASP A 81 -0.51 -18.21 -13.77
CA ASP A 81 -0.48 -16.75 -13.59
C ASP A 81 0.99 -16.28 -13.50
N GLN A 82 1.46 -15.66 -14.57
CA GLN A 82 2.83 -15.15 -14.66
C GLN A 82 3.10 -14.03 -13.65
N SER A 83 2.12 -13.19 -13.31
CA SER A 83 2.36 -12.01 -12.45
C SER A 83 1.14 -11.73 -11.59
N PRO A 84 0.92 -12.55 -10.55
CA PRO A 84 -0.28 -12.49 -9.75
C PRO A 84 -0.30 -11.27 -8.83
N VAL A 85 -1.51 -10.97 -8.37
CA VAL A 85 -1.77 -10.08 -7.24
C VAL A 85 -2.33 -10.91 -6.10
N HIS A 86 -1.75 -10.79 -4.91
CA HIS A 86 -2.20 -11.51 -3.72
C HIS A 86 -2.53 -10.54 -2.59
N VAL A 87 -3.55 -10.84 -1.80
CA VAL A 87 -3.96 -10.04 -0.65
C VAL A 87 -3.81 -10.88 0.62
N TYR A 88 -2.93 -10.44 1.52
CA TYR A 88 -2.67 -11.15 2.76
C TYR A 88 -3.70 -10.78 3.83
N ALA A 89 -4.15 -11.78 4.60
CA ALA A 89 -5.09 -11.55 5.70
C ALA A 89 -4.45 -10.77 6.86
N GLU A 90 -3.19 -11.09 7.17
CA GLU A 90 -2.46 -10.59 8.33
C GLU A 90 -1.22 -9.80 7.93
N ASN A 91 -0.79 -8.92 8.83
CA ASN A 91 0.51 -8.27 8.69
C ASN A 91 1.59 -9.23 9.17
N ASN A 92 2.50 -9.62 8.30
CA ASN A 92 3.59 -10.52 8.63
C ASN A 92 4.71 -10.43 7.58
N THR A 93 5.78 -11.17 7.84
CA THR A 93 6.80 -11.49 6.86
C THR A 93 6.55 -12.88 6.29
N TYR A 94 6.47 -12.97 4.97
CA TYR A 94 6.16 -14.19 4.22
C TYR A 94 7.35 -14.63 3.35
N GLU A 95 7.57 -15.93 3.24
CA GLU A 95 8.52 -16.51 2.29
C GLU A 95 7.77 -16.87 1.01
N VAL A 96 7.83 -16.00 0.01
CA VAL A 96 7.14 -16.21 -1.27
C VAL A 96 8.04 -16.99 -2.21
N THR A 97 7.54 -18.10 -2.73
CA THR A 97 8.28 -18.95 -3.67
C THR A 97 7.60 -18.96 -5.04
N LEU A 98 8.38 -18.68 -6.08
CA LEU A 98 8.01 -18.91 -7.47
C LEU A 98 8.73 -20.16 -7.97
N THR A 99 7.95 -21.09 -8.51
CA THR A 99 8.43 -22.22 -9.31
C THR A 99 8.04 -22.01 -10.76
N VAL A 100 9.02 -22.04 -11.67
CA VAL A 100 8.80 -22.04 -13.12
C VAL A 100 9.20 -23.39 -13.72
N ASN A 101 8.42 -23.91 -14.66
CA ASN A 101 8.71 -25.18 -15.34
C ASN A 101 8.71 -24.97 -16.86
N ASP A 102 9.76 -25.46 -17.55
CA ASP A 102 9.96 -25.35 -19.00
C ASP A 102 9.29 -26.49 -19.82
N GLY A 103 8.56 -27.38 -19.14
CA GLY A 103 8.01 -28.62 -19.70
C GLY A 103 8.84 -29.88 -19.37
N THR A 104 10.07 -29.71 -18.88
CA THR A 104 11.02 -30.78 -18.57
C THR A 104 11.58 -30.67 -17.15
N GLU A 105 11.99 -29.48 -16.72
CA GLU A 105 12.67 -29.19 -15.44
C GLU A 105 12.09 -27.95 -14.73
N ASP A 106 12.21 -27.94 -13.39
CA ASP A 106 11.74 -26.84 -12.53
C ASP A 106 12.87 -25.90 -12.13
N GLY A 107 12.68 -24.60 -12.30
CA GLY A 107 13.40 -23.49 -11.66
C GLY A 107 12.66 -22.95 -10.45
N THR A 108 13.36 -22.62 -9.36
CA THR A 108 12.73 -22.09 -8.14
C THR A 108 13.50 -20.92 -7.55
N VAL A 109 12.77 -19.94 -7.01
CA VAL A 109 13.32 -18.82 -6.25
C VAL A 109 12.39 -18.46 -5.10
N THR A 110 12.97 -18.15 -3.94
CA THR A 110 12.23 -17.70 -2.76
C THR A 110 12.70 -16.31 -2.36
N LYS A 111 11.76 -15.40 -2.07
CA LYS A 111 12.05 -14.06 -1.54
C LYS A 111 11.19 -13.77 -0.32
N THR A 112 11.77 -13.03 0.62
CA THR A 112 11.07 -12.52 1.79
C THR A 112 10.26 -11.27 1.43
N VAL A 113 8.97 -11.29 1.74
CA VAL A 113 8.03 -10.18 1.54
C VAL A 113 7.45 -9.75 2.89
N SER A 114 7.66 -8.50 3.29
CA SER A 114 7.11 -7.96 4.54
C SER A 114 5.87 -7.11 4.26
N VAL A 115 4.73 -7.59 4.75
CA VAL A 115 3.44 -6.87 4.73
C VAL A 115 3.22 -6.28 6.11
N ASN A 116 3.38 -4.97 6.23
CA ASN A 116 3.33 -4.24 7.49
C ASN A 116 2.13 -3.28 7.50
N PRO A 117 1.58 -2.94 8.68
CA PRO A 117 0.59 -1.89 8.78
C PRO A 117 1.18 -0.55 8.30
N VAL A 118 0.34 0.26 7.65
CA VAL A 118 0.65 1.67 7.43
C VAL A 118 0.40 2.40 8.74
N ILE A 119 1.48 2.81 9.41
CA ILE A 119 1.39 3.70 10.57
C ILE A 119 1.28 5.12 10.04
N VAL A 120 0.10 5.71 10.18
CA VAL A 120 -0.07 7.16 10.06
C VAL A 120 0.38 7.73 11.41
N ALA A 121 1.28 8.70 11.39
CA ALA A 121 1.72 9.35 12.62
C ALA A 121 0.57 10.19 13.17
N ASN A 122 0.25 10.03 14.46
CA ASN A 122 -0.72 10.87 15.14
C ASN A 122 -0.26 12.34 15.09
N GLU A 123 -1.17 13.26 14.77
CA GLU A 123 -0.93 14.71 14.78
C GLU A 123 -1.70 15.34 15.94
N ALA A 124 -1.08 16.30 16.64
CA ALA A 124 -1.76 16.95 17.75
C ALA A 124 -2.99 17.74 17.25
N PRO A 125 -4.07 17.81 18.06
CA PRO A 125 -5.22 18.62 17.71
C PRO A 125 -4.82 20.10 17.65
N THR A 126 -5.65 20.93 17.05
CA THR A 126 -5.52 22.38 17.10
C THR A 126 -6.66 22.97 17.93
N ALA A 127 -6.33 23.47 19.12
CA ALA A 127 -7.29 24.06 20.04
C ALA A 127 -7.80 25.39 19.50
N ASN A 128 -9.12 25.52 19.40
CA ASN A 128 -9.73 26.77 18.95
C ASN A 128 -11.16 26.94 19.48
N PHE A 129 -11.55 28.18 19.78
CA PHE A 129 -12.92 28.48 20.17
C PHE A 129 -13.30 29.93 19.86
N THR A 130 -14.61 30.16 19.87
CA THR A 130 -15.24 31.48 19.86
C THR A 130 -16.13 31.64 21.09
N TYR A 131 -16.58 32.86 21.37
CA TYR A 131 -17.45 33.14 22.50
C TYR A 131 -18.46 34.25 22.19
N ALA A 132 -19.58 34.22 22.91
CA ALA A 132 -20.59 35.27 22.92
C ALA A 132 -20.95 35.61 24.37
N ALA A 133 -20.75 36.86 24.76
CA ALA A 133 -21.07 37.36 26.10
C ALA A 133 -22.44 38.05 26.11
N ASP A 134 -23.27 37.69 27.09
CA ASP A 134 -24.48 38.38 27.49
C ASP A 134 -24.36 38.72 28.98
N ASN A 135 -23.97 39.97 29.24
CA ASN A 135 -23.61 40.45 30.56
C ASN A 135 -22.53 39.57 31.22
N LEU A 136 -22.86 38.92 32.35
CA LEU A 136 -21.95 38.05 33.09
C LEU A 136 -21.94 36.60 32.58
N THR A 137 -22.84 36.23 31.67
CA THR A 137 -22.94 34.88 31.12
C THR A 137 -22.26 34.82 29.75
N VAL A 138 -21.37 33.86 29.55
CA VAL A 138 -20.65 33.65 28.30
C VAL A 138 -20.96 32.26 27.77
N THR A 139 -21.38 32.19 26.52
CA THR A 139 -21.49 30.94 25.76
C THR A 139 -20.22 30.76 24.95
N PHE A 140 -19.53 29.65 25.16
CA PHE A 140 -18.36 29.27 24.37
C PHE A 140 -18.75 28.29 23.29
N THR A 141 -18.08 28.36 22.13
CA THR A 141 -18.28 27.43 21.02
C THR A 141 -16.92 26.91 20.58
N ASP A 142 -16.71 25.62 20.79
CA ASP A 142 -15.53 24.91 20.30
C ASP A 142 -15.49 24.92 18.76
N THR A 143 -14.30 25.15 18.24
CA THR A 143 -13.97 25.15 16.81
C THR A 143 -12.65 24.42 16.57
N SER A 144 -12.22 23.62 17.55
CA SER A 144 -10.99 22.84 17.48
C SER A 144 -11.10 21.79 16.38
N THR A 145 -9.95 21.41 15.84
CA THR A 145 -9.85 20.41 14.77
C THR A 145 -8.78 19.40 15.09
N ASP A 146 -8.94 18.21 14.54
CA ASP A 146 -7.99 17.11 14.64
C ASP A 146 -7.97 16.32 13.32
N ASP A 147 -6.91 15.57 13.03
CA ASP A 147 -6.82 14.70 11.84
C ASP A 147 -7.69 13.44 12.00
N SER A 148 -7.98 13.06 13.23
CA SER A 148 -8.83 11.95 13.63
C SER A 148 -10.09 12.43 14.37
N ALA A 149 -10.06 12.52 15.70
CA ALA A 149 -11.12 13.11 16.51
C ALA A 149 -10.58 13.69 17.83
N ILE A 150 -11.38 14.57 18.46
CA ILE A 150 -11.10 15.10 19.79
C ILE A 150 -11.86 14.27 20.82
N ALA A 151 -11.16 13.72 21.82
CA ALA A 151 -11.76 12.92 22.88
C ALA A 151 -12.10 13.74 24.14
N GLU A 152 -11.34 14.79 24.44
CA GLU A 152 -11.49 15.56 25.68
C GLU A 152 -11.39 17.07 25.45
N TRP A 153 -12.18 17.82 26.21
CA TRP A 153 -12.10 19.28 26.34
C TRP A 153 -11.89 19.61 27.82
N LEU A 154 -10.97 20.52 28.12
CA LEU A 154 -10.73 21.05 29.45
C LEU A 154 -10.73 22.57 29.40
N TRP A 155 -11.71 23.17 30.06
CA TRP A 155 -11.87 24.62 30.14
C TRP A 155 -11.38 25.15 31.49
N THR A 156 -10.59 26.22 31.45
CA THR A 156 -10.32 27.10 32.61
C THR A 156 -10.88 28.50 32.34
N PHE A 157 -11.71 29.05 33.24
CA PHE A 157 -12.37 30.35 32.99
C PHE A 157 -11.69 31.54 33.65
N ASP A 158 -10.75 31.31 34.56
CA ASP A 158 -9.96 32.32 35.25
C ASP A 158 -8.44 32.06 35.18
N SER A 159 -8.02 31.05 34.40
CA SER A 159 -6.63 30.64 34.20
C SER A 159 -5.88 30.29 35.50
N ASP A 160 -6.57 29.82 36.54
CA ASP A 160 -5.93 29.31 37.76
C ASP A 160 -5.19 27.96 37.54
N GLY A 161 -5.37 27.35 36.36
CA GLY A 161 -4.78 26.07 35.97
C GLY A 161 -5.62 24.84 36.34
N THR A 162 -6.80 25.03 36.92
CA THR A 162 -7.75 23.98 37.31
C THR A 162 -8.91 23.95 36.33
N ALA A 163 -9.13 22.81 35.66
CA ALA A 163 -10.27 22.68 34.76
C ALA A 163 -11.60 22.74 35.54
N GLU A 164 -12.50 23.66 35.18
CA GLU A 164 -13.84 23.73 35.78
C GLU A 164 -14.95 23.17 34.89
N ASN A 165 -14.65 22.85 33.62
CA ASN A 165 -15.63 22.25 32.72
C ASN A 165 -15.01 21.34 31.65
N THR A 166 -15.71 20.26 31.32
CA THR A 166 -15.30 19.27 30.31
C THR A 166 -16.25 19.13 29.12
N THR A 167 -17.30 19.97 29.08
CA THR A 167 -18.26 19.98 27.96
C THR A 167 -17.59 20.64 26.76
N GLN A 168 -17.81 20.10 25.55
CA GLN A 168 -17.26 20.66 24.32
C GLN A 168 -17.55 22.17 24.17
N SER A 169 -18.80 22.59 24.35
CA SER A 169 -19.21 24.00 24.23
C SER A 169 -19.98 24.43 25.48
N PRO A 170 -19.28 24.90 26.54
CA PRO A 170 -19.90 25.22 27.82
C PRO A 170 -20.54 26.61 27.82
N VAL A 171 -21.43 26.82 28.80
CA VAL A 171 -21.89 28.15 29.21
C VAL A 171 -21.36 28.40 30.62
N TYR A 172 -20.73 29.56 30.84
CA TYR A 172 -20.17 29.95 32.13
C TYR A 172 -20.72 31.31 32.57
N THR A 173 -20.91 31.50 33.87
CA THR A 173 -21.38 32.79 34.42
C THR A 173 -20.39 33.33 35.44
N TYR A 174 -19.84 34.51 35.18
CA TYR A 174 -18.88 35.19 36.03
C TYR A 174 -19.54 35.87 37.22
N ALA A 175 -18.85 35.93 38.36
CA ALA A 175 -19.36 36.58 39.56
C ALA A 175 -19.34 38.12 39.49
N ALA A 176 -18.48 38.70 38.64
CA ALA A 176 -18.31 40.14 38.50
C ALA A 176 -17.95 40.51 37.06
N ALA A 177 -18.20 41.77 36.70
CA ALA A 177 -17.70 42.33 35.45
C ALA A 177 -16.17 42.44 35.50
N GLY A 178 -15.51 42.19 34.37
CA GLY A 178 -14.06 42.18 34.32
C GLY A 178 -13.51 41.57 33.04
N THR A 179 -12.19 41.46 33.01
CA THR A 179 -11.44 40.79 31.96
C THR A 179 -10.89 39.48 32.51
N TYR A 180 -11.06 38.40 31.76
CA TYR A 180 -10.73 37.04 32.15
C TYR A 180 -9.94 36.34 31.04
N ASN A 181 -8.93 35.57 31.40
CA ASN A 181 -8.26 34.66 30.47
C ASN A 181 -8.97 33.31 30.52
N VAL A 182 -9.53 32.92 29.38
CA VAL A 182 -10.18 31.61 29.20
C VAL A 182 -9.23 30.71 28.43
N THR A 183 -8.98 29.52 28.95
CA THR A 183 -8.14 28.53 28.30
C THR A 183 -8.96 27.29 27.95
N LEU A 184 -8.80 26.80 26.73
CA LEU A 184 -9.28 25.50 26.28
C LEU A 184 -8.06 24.63 25.98
N THR A 185 -7.96 23.48 26.64
CA THR A 185 -7.07 22.38 26.25
C THR A 185 -7.92 21.27 25.64
N VAL A 186 -7.52 20.76 24.48
CA VAL A 186 -8.14 19.61 23.83
C VAL A 186 -7.16 18.46 23.73
N THR A 187 -7.67 17.24 23.86
CA THR A 187 -6.93 15.97 23.71
C THR A 187 -7.54 15.18 22.56
N ASP A 188 -6.72 14.63 21.68
CA ASP A 188 -7.16 13.75 20.60
C ASP A 188 -7.70 12.39 21.12
N ASP A 189 -8.14 11.52 20.21
CA ASP A 189 -8.65 10.19 20.51
C ASP A 189 -7.63 9.05 20.37
N ASP A 190 -6.34 9.35 20.20
CA ASP A 190 -5.30 8.32 20.22
C ASP A 190 -5.11 7.78 21.65
N ALA A 191 -5.53 6.53 21.85
CA ALA A 191 -5.50 5.89 23.16
C ALA A 191 -4.09 5.45 23.59
N ASP A 192 -3.17 5.26 22.65
CA ASP A 192 -1.82 4.77 22.92
C ASP A 192 -0.85 5.94 23.18
N GLU A 193 -0.94 7.00 22.38
CA GLU A 193 -0.10 8.21 22.48
C GLU A 193 -0.94 9.48 22.31
N PRO A 194 -1.77 9.85 23.31
CA PRO A 194 -2.66 11.00 23.20
C PRO A 194 -1.87 12.31 23.14
N LEU A 195 -2.20 13.17 22.19
CA LEU A 195 -1.63 14.50 22.05
C LEU A 195 -2.64 15.57 22.46
N THR A 196 -2.10 16.73 22.85
CA THR A 196 -2.91 17.86 23.31
C THR A 196 -2.45 19.16 22.69
N ASP A 197 -3.39 20.09 22.55
CA ASP A 197 -3.10 21.49 22.25
C ASP A 197 -3.94 22.40 23.14
N THR A 198 -3.48 23.64 23.31
CA THR A 198 -4.08 24.60 24.24
C THR A 198 -4.17 25.99 23.63
N LYS A 199 -5.35 26.60 23.77
CA LYS A 199 -5.59 27.99 23.38
C LYS A 199 -6.09 28.81 24.55
N THR A 200 -5.48 29.97 24.76
CA THR A 200 -5.95 30.99 25.71
C THR A 200 -6.43 32.24 24.98
N VAL A 201 -7.59 32.77 25.39
CA VAL A 201 -8.18 34.02 24.88
C VAL A 201 -8.59 34.91 26.05
N GLU A 202 -8.18 36.17 26.02
CA GLU A 202 -8.66 37.20 26.93
C GLU A 202 -10.06 37.67 26.49
N ILE A 203 -11.04 37.62 27.39
CA ILE A 203 -12.41 38.07 27.15
C ILE A 203 -12.82 39.14 28.15
N THR A 204 -13.78 39.99 27.78
CA THR A 204 -14.38 40.98 28.69
C THR A 204 -15.87 40.70 28.87
N VAL A 205 -16.33 40.71 30.12
CA VAL A 205 -17.75 40.58 30.49
C VAL A 205 -18.20 41.81 31.26
N THR A 206 -19.43 42.25 31.02
CA THR A 206 -19.99 43.49 31.59
C THR A 206 -21.19 43.18 32.47
N ALA A 207 -21.52 44.06 33.42
CA ALA A 207 -22.77 43.95 34.16
C ALA A 207 -23.95 44.39 33.26
N ALA A 208 -25.17 43.95 33.60
CA ALA A 208 -26.37 44.43 32.93
C ALA A 208 -26.51 45.95 33.09
N GLU A 209 -26.76 46.63 31.98
CA GLU A 209 -27.17 48.03 31.97
C GLU A 209 -28.47 48.14 32.79
N ALA A 210 -28.49 49.04 33.77
CA ALA A 210 -29.72 49.33 34.49
C ALA A 210 -30.69 50.02 33.53
N THR A 211 -31.84 49.40 33.26
CA THR A 211 -32.93 50.09 32.57
C THR A 211 -33.51 51.14 33.51
N GLU A 212 -33.24 52.43 33.21
CA GLU A 212 -33.88 53.58 33.87
C GLU A 212 -35.39 53.68 33.54
#